data_AF-A0A3D0VZG8-F1
#
_entry.id   AF-A0A3D0VZG8-F1
#
_cell.length_a   1.000
_cell.length_b   1.000
_cell.length_c   1.000
_cell.angle_alpha   90.00
_cell.angle_beta   90.00
_cell.angle_gamma   90.00
#
_symmetry.space_group_name_H-M   'P 1'
#
loop_
_entity.id
_entity.type
_entity.pdbx_description
1 polymer ?
#
loop_
_entity_poly.entity_id
_entity_poly.type
_entity_poly.pdbx_seq_one_letter_code
_entity_poly.pdbx_strand_id
1 'polypeptide(L)'
;LALIKPQFEAGNINFKQGVLKDLKKHREILISVIDEARNLGFNVQQIIKSELKGKSGNQEYILYMKNEHKQIDIKKMVGDVVC
;
A
#
# COMPACT_ATOMS: atom_id res chain seq x y z
N LEU A 1 10.84 2.94 7.17
CA LEU A 1 10.43 1.87 6.23
C LEU A 1 9.21 1.19 6.81
N ALA A 2 8.22 0.88 5.99
CA ALA A 2 7.02 0.13 6.39
C ALA A 2 6.67 -0.93 5.34
N LEU A 3 6.06 -2.03 5.77
CA LEU A 3 5.54 -3.09 4.92
C LEU A 3 4.02 -3.03 4.95
N ILE A 4 3.39 -2.77 3.82
CA ILE A 4 1.94 -2.73 3.68
C ILE A 4 1.47 -4.11 3.24
N LYS A 5 0.50 -4.64 4.00
CA LYS A 5 -0.12 -5.93 3.77
C LYS A 5 -1.62 -5.74 3.54
N PRO A 6 -2.05 -5.54 2.28
CA PRO A 6 -3.42 -5.15 1.96
C PRO A 6 -4.51 -6.05 2.55
N GLN A 7 -4.25 -7.34 2.73
CA GLN A 7 -5.19 -8.27 3.35
C GLN A 7 -5.51 -7.96 4.83
N PHE A 8 -4.65 -7.22 5.53
CA PHE A 8 -4.90 -6.77 6.91
C PHE A 8 -5.51 -5.36 6.95
N GLU A 9 -5.14 -4.50 6.00
CA GLU A 9 -5.65 -3.12 5.91
C GLU A 9 -7.05 -3.03 5.28
N ALA A 10 -7.47 -4.07 4.56
CA ALA A 10 -8.77 -4.14 3.89
C ALA A 10 -9.98 -4.19 4.85
N GLY A 11 -9.76 -4.35 6.16
CA GLY A 11 -10.80 -4.50 7.17
C GLY A 11 -11.50 -5.87 7.13
N ASN A 12 -12.72 -5.96 7.66
CA ASN A 12 -13.52 -7.19 7.74
C ASN A 12 -14.08 -7.59 6.37
N ILE A 13 -13.21 -8.02 5.46
CA ILE A 13 -13.59 -8.56 4.14
C ILE A 13 -13.29 -10.06 4.12
N ASN A 14 -14.28 -10.85 3.71
CA ASN A 14 -14.09 -12.28 3.49
C ASN A 14 -13.35 -12.52 2.18
N PHE A 15 -12.05 -12.86 2.28
CA PHE A 15 -11.25 -13.25 1.13
C PHE A 15 -11.42 -14.73 0.80
N LYS A 16 -11.53 -15.06 -0.49
CA LYS A 16 -11.42 -16.46 -0.94
C LYS A 16 -10.01 -16.97 -0.62
N GLN A 17 -9.91 -18.02 0.20
CA GLN A 17 -8.65 -18.62 0.66
C GLN A 17 -7.72 -17.65 1.43
N GLY A 18 -8.23 -16.54 1.95
CA GLY A 18 -7.42 -15.54 2.65
C GLY A 18 -6.55 -14.67 1.72
N VAL A 19 -6.84 -14.63 0.41
CA VAL A 19 -6.03 -13.90 -0.58
C VAL A 19 -6.81 -12.73 -1.19
N LEU A 20 -6.25 -11.53 -1.08
CA LEU A 20 -6.78 -10.33 -1.75
C LEU A 20 -6.21 -10.22 -3.18
N LYS A 21 -7.04 -10.52 -4.17
CA LYS A 21 -6.67 -10.47 -5.61
C LYS A 21 -7.10 -9.20 -6.34
N ASP A 22 -8.04 -8.45 -5.77
CA ASP A 22 -8.63 -7.28 -6.44
C ASP A 22 -7.66 -6.08 -6.45
N LEU A 23 -7.05 -5.81 -7.59
CA LEU A 23 -6.11 -4.70 -7.79
C LEU A 23 -6.75 -3.33 -7.51
N LYS A 24 -8.07 -3.17 -7.72
CA LYS A 24 -8.76 -1.93 -7.35
C LYS A 24 -8.73 -1.74 -5.84
N LYS A 25 -8.97 -2.81 -5.08
CA LYS A 25 -8.88 -2.79 -3.62
C LYS A 25 -7.46 -2.53 -3.14
N HIS A 26 -6.45 -3.11 -3.80
CA HIS A 26 -5.04 -2.78 -3.54
C HIS A 26 -4.78 -1.28 -3.71
N ARG A 27 -5.22 -0.66 -4.82
CA ARG A 27 -5.06 0.78 -5.03
C ARG A 27 -5.72 1.62 -3.94
N GLU A 28 -6.96 1.30 -3.58
CA GLU A 28 -7.71 2.01 -2.53
C GLU A 28 -6.97 1.96 -1.18
N ILE A 29 -6.47 0.78 -0.81
CA ILE A 29 -5.73 0.58 0.45
C ILE A 29 -4.42 1.35 0.45
N LEU A 30 -3.64 1.26 -0.63
CA LEU A 30 -2.37 1.96 -0.72
C LEU A 30 -2.56 3.48 -0.62
N ILE A 31 -3.58 4.03 -1.28
CA ILE A 31 -3.92 5.45 -1.18
C ILE A 31 -4.26 5.80 0.28
N SER A 32 -5.13 5.02 0.94
CA SER A 32 -5.53 5.25 2.34
C SER A 32 -4.33 5.26 3.29
N VAL A 33 -3.44 4.25 3.18
CA VAL A 33 -2.25 4.15 4.04
C VAL A 33 -1.27 5.30 3.80
N ILE A 34 -1.10 5.73 2.55
CA ILE A 34 -0.23 6.86 2.21
C ILE A 34 -0.81 8.17 2.75
N ASP A 35 -2.12 8.38 2.63
CA ASP A 35 -2.80 9.56 3.19
C ASP A 35 -2.70 9.60 4.72
N GLU A 36 -2.89 8.46 5.40
CA GLU A 36 -2.70 8.34 6.85
C GLU A 36 -1.26 8.65 7.27
N ALA A 37 -0.27 8.12 6.56
CA ALA A 37 1.14 8.43 6.83
C ALA A 37 1.41 9.94 6.71
N ARG A 38 0.81 10.62 5.72
CA ARG A 38 0.92 12.07 5.54
C ARG A 38 0.25 12.86 6.67
N ASN A 39 -0.92 12.41 7.13
CA ASN A 39 -1.60 13.01 8.27
C ASN A 39 -0.78 12.89 9.57
N LEU A 40 0.07 11.86 9.67
CA LEU A 40 1.03 11.67 10.76
C LEU A 40 2.34 12.47 10.59
N GLY A 41 2.48 13.27 9.53
CA GLY A 41 3.67 14.09 9.27
C GLY A 41 4.78 13.41 8.46
N PHE A 42 4.52 12.22 7.89
CA PHE A 42 5.48 11.54 7.02
C PHE A 42 5.20 11.82 5.54
N ASN A 43 6.24 12.07 4.76
CA ASN A 43 6.14 12.04 3.31
C ASN A 43 6.65 10.72 2.74
N VAL A 44 5.86 10.13 1.85
CA VAL A 44 6.26 8.94 1.10
C VAL A 44 7.19 9.33 -0.03
N GLN A 45 8.39 8.76 0.00
CA GLN A 45 9.41 8.95 -1.04
C GLN A 45 9.23 7.97 -2.18
N GLN A 46 8.88 6.73 -1.83
CA GLN A 46 8.79 5.65 -2.78
C GLN A 46 7.89 4.55 -2.22
N ILE A 47 7.13 3.92 -3.12
CA ILE A 47 6.46 2.66 -2.89
C ILE A 47 6.94 1.67 -3.94
N ILE A 48 7.15 0.43 -3.54
CA ILE A 48 7.48 -0.65 -4.47
C ILE A 48 6.64 -1.88 -4.16
N LYS A 49 6.37 -2.66 -5.21
CA LYS A 49 5.77 -3.98 -5.09
C LYS A 49 6.84 -4.96 -4.59
N SER A 50 6.54 -5.71 -3.54
CA SER A 50 7.43 -6.79 -3.10
C SER A 50 7.50 -7.89 -4.16
N GLU A 51 8.70 -8.31 -4.56
CA GLU A 51 8.90 -9.47 -5.44
C GLU A 51 8.44 -10.78 -4.77
N LEU A 52 8.63 -10.85 -3.45
CA LEU A 52 8.14 -11.94 -2.63
C LEU A 52 6.70 -11.69 -2.25
N LYS A 53 5.84 -12.68 -2.52
CA LYS A 53 4.47 -12.68 -2.02
C LYS A 53 4.45 -13.11 -0.56
N GLY A 54 3.58 -12.50 0.23
CA GLY A 54 3.35 -12.83 1.63
C GLY A 54 2.58 -14.13 1.80
N LYS A 55 2.10 -14.36 3.02
CA LYS A 55 1.33 -15.57 3.39
C LYS A 55 0.16 -15.79 2.44
N SER A 56 -0.03 -17.05 2.03
CA SER A 56 -1.07 -17.48 1.08
C SER A 56 -0.99 -16.83 -0.31
N GLY A 57 0.13 -16.18 -0.65
CA GLY A 57 0.32 -15.53 -1.96
C GLY A 57 -0.26 -14.11 -2.05
N ASN A 58 -0.51 -13.45 -0.91
CA ASN A 58 -0.92 -12.05 -0.90
C ASN A 58 0.21 -11.15 -1.41
N GLN A 59 -0.15 -10.19 -2.27
CA GLN A 59 0.80 -9.17 -2.71
C GLN A 59 1.04 -8.17 -1.58
N GLU A 60 2.31 -7.89 -1.27
CA GLU A 60 2.74 -6.92 -0.27
C GLU A 60 3.53 -5.78 -0.93
N TYR A 61 3.65 -4.64 -0.25
CA TYR A 61 4.29 -3.42 -0.75
C TYR A 61 5.22 -2.82 0.29
N ILE A 62 6.37 -2.31 -0.15
CA ILE A 62 7.32 -1.64 0.73
C ILE A 62 7.18 -0.13 0.53
N LEU A 63 7.03 0.58 1.65
CA LEU A 63 6.89 2.02 1.72
C LEU A 63 8.14 2.64 2.35
N TYR A 64 8.80 3.53 1.61
CA TYR A 64 9.90 4.34 2.11
C TYR A 64 9.39 5.76 2.41
N MET A 65 9.61 6.21 3.64
CA MET A 65 9.08 7.47 4.17
C MET A 65 10.17 8.26 4.89
N LYS A 66 10.00 9.58 4.89
CA LYS A 66 10.83 10.53 5.65
C LYS A 66 9.93 11.49 6.42
N ASN A 67 10.44 12.01 7.53
CA ASN A 67 9.80 13.09 8.29
C ASN A 67 10.07 14.41 7.56
N GLU A 68 9.30 14.67 6.53
CA GLU A 68 9.36 15.89 5.72
C GLU A 68 7.96 16.19 5.19
N HIS A 69 7.69 17.45 4.84
CA HIS A 69 6.45 17.84 4.20
C HIS A 69 6.70 18.18 2.74
N LYS A 70 6.23 17.32 1.84
CA LYS A 70 6.33 17.52 0.39
C LYS A 70 4.97 17.25 -0.27
N GLN A 71 4.69 17.94 -1.37
CA GLN A 71 3.58 17.57 -2.22
C GLN A 71 3.98 16.39 -3.09
N ILE A 72 3.15 15.35 -3.09
CA ILE A 72 3.29 14.17 -3.94
C ILE A 72 1.95 13.87 -4.62
N ASP A 73 2.00 13.36 -5.85
CA ASP A 73 0.84 12.81 -6.54
C ASP A 73 0.69 11.33 -6.16
N ILE A 74 -0.14 11.08 -5.14
CA ILE A 74 -0.37 9.74 -4.60
C ILE A 74 -0.99 8.81 -5.66
N LYS A 75 -1.92 9.33 -6.46
CA LYS A 75 -2.63 8.52 -7.46
C LYS A 75 -1.67 8.01 -8.53
N LYS A 76 -0.79 8.89 -9.01
CA LYS A 76 0.27 8.52 -9.95
C LYS A 76 1.20 7.46 -9.34
N MET A 77 1.72 7.74 -8.15
CA MET A 77 2.67 6.84 -7.48
C MET A 77 2.08 5.44 -7.22
N VAL A 78 0.82 5.35 -6.83
CA VAL A 78 0.12 4.05 -6.64
C VAL A 78 -0.17 3.38 -7.99
N GLY A 79 -0.55 4.15 -9.01
CA GLY A 79 -0.80 3.64 -10.36
C GLY A 79 0.43 2.95 -10.98
N ASP A 80 1.61 3.53 -10.78
CA ASP A 80 2.89 3.00 -11.29
C ASP A 80 3.28 1.67 -10.64
N VAL A 81 2.72 1.34 -9.47
CA VAL A 81 3.10 0.15 -8.68
C VAL A 81 2.02 -0.93 -8.71
N VAL A 82 0.77 -0.54 -8.88
CA VAL A 82 -0.36 -1.44 -9.10
C VAL A 82 -0.72 -1.41 -10.59
N CYS A 83 0.11 -2.02 -11.43
CA CYS A 83 -0.20 -2.31 -12.83
C CYS A 83 -1.02 -3.60 -12.93
#